data_AF-A0A536B758-F1
#
_entry.id   AF-A0A536B758-F1
#
_cell.length_a   1.000
_cell.length_b   1.000
_cell.length_c   1.000
_cell.angle_alpha   90.00
_cell.angle_beta   90.00
_cell.angle_gamma   90.00
#
_symmetry.space_group_name_H-M   'P 1'
#
loop_
_entity.id
_entity.type
_entity.pdbx_description
1 polymer ?
#
loop_
_entity_poly.entity_id
_entity_poly.type
_entity_poly.pdbx_seq_one_letter_code
_entity_poly.pdbx_strand_id
1 'polypeptide(L)'
;MIAPSPARPAIRPSPRPPIAPVRWLGRAWRELRKMRTAIILLAILALLAVIGTLLPQLPQNPRGVMGYVLRHPATAPWFARLGLFDIFSSWPFIITAVLMYTSIGA
;
A
#
# COMPACT_ATOMS: atom_id res chain seq x y z
N MET A 1 -34.24 -29.12 -52.43
CA MET A 1 -34.18 -28.89 -50.97
C MET A 1 -32.71 -28.95 -50.58
N ILE A 2 -32.01 -27.81 -50.56
CA ILE A 2 -30.58 -27.72 -50.21
C ILE A 2 -30.52 -27.48 -48.70
N ALA A 3 -29.94 -28.44 -47.96
CA ALA A 3 -29.66 -28.22 -46.55
C ALA A 3 -28.60 -27.11 -46.43
N PRO A 4 -28.77 -26.11 -45.56
CA PRO A 4 -27.72 -25.13 -45.32
C PRO A 4 -26.48 -25.86 -44.78
N SER A 5 -25.34 -25.69 -45.46
CA SER A 5 -24.06 -26.21 -44.99
C SER A 5 -23.79 -25.69 -43.56
N PRO A 6 -23.36 -26.54 -42.62
CA PRO A 6 -23.03 -26.09 -41.27
C PRO A 6 -21.92 -25.04 -41.37
N ALA A 7 -22.22 -23.81 -40.93
CA ALA A 7 -21.25 -22.73 -40.88
C ALA A 7 -20.09 -23.18 -39.99
N ARG A 8 -18.92 -23.41 -40.59
CA ARG A 8 -17.69 -23.78 -39.87
C ARG A 8 -17.43 -22.69 -38.83
N PRO A 9 -17.32 -23.00 -37.52
CA PRO A 9 -17.09 -21.98 -36.52
C PRO A 9 -15.81 -21.22 -36.90
N ALA A 10 -15.94 -19.92 -37.17
CA ALA A 10 -14.81 -19.05 -37.42
C ALA A 10 -13.88 -19.18 -36.21
N ILE A 11 -12.65 -19.66 -36.43
CA ILE A 11 -11.63 -19.76 -35.39
C ILE A 11 -11.33 -18.33 -34.97
N ARG A 12 -11.96 -17.87 -33.88
CA ARG A 12 -11.65 -16.58 -33.29
C ARG A 12 -10.24 -16.70 -32.73
N PRO A 13 -9.30 -15.81 -33.10
CA PRO A 13 -7.98 -15.82 -32.49
C PRO A 13 -8.15 -15.68 -30.98
N SER A 14 -7.74 -16.71 -30.24
CA SER A 14 -7.77 -16.72 -28.78
C SER A 14 -6.81 -15.64 -28.27
N PRO A 15 -7.26 -14.68 -27.46
CA PRO A 15 -6.39 -13.65 -26.91
C PRO A 15 -5.20 -14.30 -26.20
N ARG A 16 -3.98 -13.92 -26.57
CA ARG A 16 -2.78 -14.41 -25.87
C ARG A 16 -2.87 -14.00 -24.40
N PRO A 17 -2.72 -14.95 -23.45
CA PRO A 17 -2.77 -14.61 -22.04
C PRO A 17 -1.63 -13.61 -21.75
N PRO A 18 -1.90 -12.53 -20.99
CA PRO A 18 -0.87 -11.59 -20.62
C PRO A 18 0.23 -12.30 -19.82
N ILE A 19 1.47 -11.86 -20.04
CA ILE A 19 2.65 -12.28 -19.29
C ILE A 19 2.39 -12.23 -17.77
N ALA A 20 2.81 -13.27 -17.05
CA ALA A 20 2.51 -13.48 -15.63
C ALA A 20 2.67 -12.23 -14.73
N PRO A 21 3.76 -11.41 -14.80
CA PRO A 21 3.91 -10.22 -13.97
C PRO A 21 2.87 -9.13 -14.25
N VAL A 22 2.48 -8.92 -15.51
CA VAL A 22 1.43 -7.96 -15.89
C VAL A 22 0.07 -8.37 -15.30
N ARG A 23 -0.17 -9.68 -15.22
CA ARG A 23 -1.40 -10.23 -14.64
C ARG A 23 -1.49 -10.03 -13.12
N TRP A 24 -0.36 -10.10 -12.40
CA TRP A 24 -0.29 -9.80 -10.97
C TRP A 24 -0.49 -8.32 -10.67
N LEU A 25 0.17 -7.44 -11.43
CA LEU A 25 0.01 -5.99 -11.29
C LEU A 25 -1.44 -5.55 -11.54
N GLY A 26 -2.07 -6.10 -12.59
CA GLY A 26 -3.49 -5.83 -12.88
C GLY A 26 -4.46 -6.34 -11.83
N ARG A 27 -4.13 -7.44 -11.11
CA ARG A 27 -4.93 -7.88 -9.95
C ARG A 27 -4.75 -6.96 -8.76
N ALA A 28 -3.50 -6.64 -8.39
CA ALA A 28 -3.22 -5.71 -7.31
C ALA A 28 -3.95 -4.37 -7.51
N TRP A 29 -3.95 -3.87 -8.75
CA TRP A 29 -4.67 -2.65 -9.13
C TRP A 29 -6.20 -2.74 -8.99
N ARG A 30 -6.80 -3.93 -9.16
CA ARG A 30 -8.24 -4.14 -8.92
C ARG A 30 -8.55 -4.30 -7.43
N GLU A 31 -7.67 -4.92 -6.65
CA GLU A 31 -7.84 -5.05 -5.20
C GLU A 31 -7.76 -3.69 -4.51
N LEU A 32 -6.85 -2.81 -4.95
CA LEU A 32 -6.71 -1.46 -4.38
C LEU A 32 -7.97 -0.61 -4.56
N ARG A 33 -8.77 -0.82 -5.60
CA ARG A 33 -10.02 -0.05 -5.86
C ARG A 33 -11.27 -0.60 -5.17
N LYS A 34 -11.13 -1.64 -4.34
CA LYS A 34 -12.27 -2.14 -3.57
C LYS A 34 -12.47 -1.26 -2.33
N MET A 35 -13.72 -0.87 -2.05
CA MET A 35 -14.10 -0.15 -0.82
C MET A 35 -13.61 -0.82 0.46
N ARG A 36 -13.60 -2.17 0.49
CA ARG A 36 -13.07 -2.94 1.62
C ARG A 36 -11.59 -2.66 1.89
N THR A 37 -10.79 -2.51 0.83
CA THR A 37 -9.36 -2.23 0.94
C THR A 37 -9.12 -0.84 1.50
N ALA A 38 -9.94 0.14 1.12
CA ALA A 38 -9.87 1.49 1.67
C ALA A 38 -10.03 1.51 3.21
N ILE A 39 -11.00 0.77 3.75
CA ILE A 39 -11.23 0.69 5.21
C ILE A 39 -10.01 0.07 5.92
N ILE A 40 -9.43 -0.98 5.33
CA ILE A 40 -8.23 -1.62 5.89
C ILE A 40 -7.04 -0.66 5.85
N LEU A 41 -6.82 0.02 4.73
CA LEU A 41 -5.75 1.01 4.59
C LEU A 41 -5.93 2.19 5.55
N LEU A 42 -7.16 2.65 5.74
CA LEU A 42 -7.51 3.67 6.72
C LEU A 42 -7.19 3.19 8.15
N ALA A 43 -7.54 1.95 8.50
CA ALA A 43 -7.24 1.37 9.80
C ALA A 43 -5.72 1.25 10.04
N ILE A 44 -4.95 0.85 9.02
CA ILE A 44 -3.48 0.81 9.08
C ILE A 44 -2.91 2.22 9.26
N LEU A 45 -3.40 3.19 8.49
CA LEU A 45 -2.97 4.58 8.58
C LEU A 45 -3.23 5.16 9.97
N ALA A 46 -4.41 4.89 10.53
CA ALA A 46 -4.78 5.30 11.88
C ALA A 46 -3.86 4.65 12.94
N LEU A 47 -3.56 3.36 12.81
CA LEU A 47 -2.64 2.66 13.71
C LEU A 47 -1.23 3.28 13.67
N LEU A 48 -0.71 3.57 12.48
CA LEU A 48 0.59 4.22 12.31
C LEU A 48 0.60 5.62 12.95
N ALA A 49 -0.47 6.39 12.78
CA ALA A 49 -0.60 7.71 13.40
C ALA A 49 -0.57 7.63 14.94
N VAL A 50 -1.32 6.68 15.53
CA VAL A 50 -1.34 6.45 16.98
C VAL A 50 0.05 6.10 17.50
N ILE A 51 0.75 5.16 16.85
CA ILE A 51 2.12 4.78 17.23
C ILE A 51 3.03 6.01 17.17
N GLY A 52 2.92 6.82 16.12
CA GLY A 52 3.65 8.08 15.98
C GLY A 52 3.47 9.03 17.15
N THR A 53 2.23 9.24 17.58
CA THR A 53 1.90 10.21 18.64
C THR A 53 2.47 9.80 20.00
N LEU A 54 2.72 8.51 20.26
CA LEU A 54 3.27 8.03 21.53
C LEU A 54 4.76 8.36 21.71
N LEU A 55 5.49 8.61 20.61
CA LEU A 55 6.92 8.91 20.64
C LEU A 55 7.17 10.39 20.34
N PRO A 56 8.26 10.98 20.88
CA PRO A 56 8.70 12.30 20.44
C PRO A 56 9.02 12.27 18.93
N GLN A 57 8.58 13.29 18.20
CA GLN A 57 8.73 13.37 16.74
C GLN A 57 9.83 14.35 16.33
N LEU A 58 10.52 14.03 15.25
CA LEU A 58 11.75 14.64 14.75
C LEU A 58 11.48 15.56 13.54
N PRO A 59 10.41 16.35 13.60
CA PRO A 59 10.63 17.80 13.45
C PRO A 59 10.05 18.63 14.61
N GLN A 60 9.08 18.09 15.35
CA GLN A 60 8.33 18.86 16.34
C GLN A 60 9.02 18.95 17.71
N ASN A 61 9.75 17.92 18.11
CA ASN A 61 10.48 17.88 19.38
C ASN A 61 11.86 17.20 19.25
N PRO A 62 12.83 17.86 18.57
CA PRO A 62 14.17 17.30 18.39
C PRO A 62 14.90 17.02 19.71
N ARG A 63 14.69 17.87 20.72
CA ARG A 63 15.29 17.70 22.06
C ARG A 63 14.75 16.47 22.78
N GLY A 64 13.44 16.22 22.66
CA GLY A 64 12.79 15.04 23.23
C GLY A 64 13.29 13.74 22.60
N VAL A 65 13.49 13.71 21.27
CA VAL A 65 14.07 12.55 20.60
C VAL A 65 15.50 12.31 21.04
N MET A 66 16.34 13.35 21.09
CA MET A 66 17.72 13.23 21.59
C MET A 66 17.75 12.68 23.02
N GLY A 67 16.90 13.19 23.90
CA GLY A 67 16.77 12.69 25.27
C GLY A 67 16.23 11.26 25.36
N TYR A 68 15.41 10.81 24.40
CA TYR A 68 14.98 9.42 24.31
C TYR A 68 16.13 8.51 23.85
N VAL A 69 16.87 8.92 22.82
CA VAL A 69 18.02 8.19 22.26
C VAL A 69 19.10 7.97 23.33
N LEU A 70 19.41 9.01 24.10
CA LEU A 70 20.40 8.93 25.18
C LEU A 70 19.96 7.99 26.31
N ARG A 71 18.66 7.98 26.65
CA ARG A 71 18.11 7.12 27.72
C ARG A 71 17.88 5.68 27.29
N HIS A 72 17.67 5.42 26.00
CA HIS A 72 17.34 4.09 25.47
C HIS A 72 18.23 3.70 24.29
N PRO A 73 19.55 3.51 24.50
CA PRO A 73 20.50 3.25 23.42
C PRO A 73 20.26 1.93 22.69
N ALA A 74 19.62 0.94 23.33
CA ALA A 74 19.31 -0.34 22.71
C ALA A 74 18.09 -0.29 21.77
N THR A 75 17.03 0.45 22.12
CA THR A 75 15.78 0.50 21.32
C THR A 75 15.78 1.62 20.29
N ALA A 76 16.47 2.73 20.58
CA ALA A 76 16.47 3.91 19.71
C ALA A 76 16.94 3.63 18.26
N PRO A 77 17.97 2.79 18.00
CA PRO A 77 18.37 2.47 16.64
C PRO A 77 17.26 1.74 15.84
N TRP A 78 16.49 0.88 16.50
CA TRP A 78 15.36 0.20 15.86
C TRP A 78 14.25 1.18 15.51
N PHE A 79 13.92 2.08 16.42
CA PHE A 79 12.89 3.10 16.19
C PHE A 79 13.30 4.07 15.07
N ALA A 80 14.59 4.43 15.01
CA ALA A 80 15.14 5.21 13.90
C ALA A 80 15.07 4.46 12.56
N ARG A 81 15.45 3.18 12.51
CA ARG A 81 15.38 2.34 11.29
C ARG A 81 13.96 2.14 10.79
N LEU A 82 13.00 1.99 11.70
CA LEU A 82 11.58 1.87 11.38
C LEU A 82 10.94 3.23 11.04
N GLY A 83 11.65 4.35 11.24
CA GLY A 83 11.14 5.70 11.02
C GLY A 83 10.13 6.17 12.05
N LEU A 84 10.07 5.58 13.25
CA LEU A 84 9.06 5.93 14.27
C LEU A 84 9.21 7.34 14.83
N PHE A 85 10.44 7.88 14.88
CA PHE A 85 10.68 9.27 15.29
C PHE A 85 10.30 10.29 14.22
N ASP A 86 10.05 9.86 12.98
CA ASP A 86 9.58 10.73 11.91
C ASP A 86 8.50 9.98 11.11
N ILE A 87 7.51 9.45 11.84
CA ILE A 87 6.57 8.46 11.27
C ILE A 87 5.78 9.06 10.10
N PHE A 88 5.48 10.35 10.17
CA PHE A 88 4.66 11.06 9.20
C PHE A 88 5.38 11.29 7.87
N SER A 89 6.72 11.29 7.88
CA SER A 89 7.57 11.35 6.68
C SER A 89 8.13 9.98 6.29
N SER A 90 7.82 8.93 7.06
CA SER A 90 8.37 7.60 6.84
C SER A 90 7.76 6.90 5.63
N TRP A 91 8.55 6.02 5.01
CA TRP A 91 8.12 5.22 3.86
C TRP A 91 6.81 4.44 4.07
N PRO A 92 6.52 3.73 5.19
CA PRO A 92 5.25 3.01 5.35
C PRO A 92 4.05 3.96 5.46
N PHE A 93 4.22 5.12 6.09
CA PHE A 93 3.14 6.09 6.22
C PHE A 93 2.78 6.70 4.86
N ILE A 94 3.79 7.13 4.10
CA ILE A 94 3.62 7.67 2.75
C ILE A 94 3.01 6.62 1.82
N ILE A 95 3.53 5.39 1.82
CA ILE A 95 3.00 4.29 1.01
C ILE A 95 1.53 4.03 1.35
N THR A 96 1.18 3.95 2.64
CA THR A 96 -0.20 3.70 3.08
C THR A 96 -1.12 4.87 2.69
N ALA A 97 -0.69 6.11 2.88
CA ALA A 97 -1.46 7.30 2.52
C ALA A 97 -1.73 7.38 1.00
N VAL A 98 -0.71 7.11 0.18
CA VAL A 98 -0.85 7.08 -1.29
C VAL A 98 -1.75 5.95 -1.75
N LEU A 99 -1.59 4.74 -1.18
CA LEU A 99 -2.46 3.60 -1.47
C LEU A 99 -3.91 3.91 -1.07
N MET A 100 -4.13 4.51 0.09
CA MET A 100 -5.46 4.90 0.57
C MET A 100 -6.09 5.94 -0.36
N TYR A 101 -5.35 6.98 -0.71
CA TYR A 101 -5.82 8.02 -1.63
C TYR A 101 -6.19 7.43 -3.00
N THR A 102 -5.35 6.54 -3.53
CA THR A 102 -5.60 5.84 -4.80
C THR A 102 -6.80 4.89 -4.70
N SER A 103 -7.09 4.35 -3.53
CA SER A 103 -8.20 3.43 -3.27
C SER A 103 -9.57 4.14 -3.27
N ILE A 104 -9.62 5.36 -2.73
CA ILE A 104 -10.85 6.15 -2.56
C ILE A 104 -11.08 7.11 -3.74
N GLY A 105 -10.02 7.63 -4.36
CA GLY A 105 -10.09 8.64 -5.42
C GLY A 105 -10.27 8.10 -6.84
N ALA A 106 -10.42 6.78 -7.01
CA ALA A 106 -10.65 6.11 -8.29
C ALA A 106 -12.03 5.44 -8.32
#